data_AF-A0A2E0N3H9-F1
#
_entry.id   AF-A0A2E0N3H9-F1
#
_cell.length_a   1.000
_cell.length_b   1.000
_cell.length_c   1.000
_cell.angle_alpha   90.00
_cell.angle_beta   90.00
_cell.angle_gamma   90.00
#
_symmetry.space_group_name_H-M   'P 1'
#
loop_
_entity.id
_entity.type
_entity.pdbx_description
1 polymer ?
#
loop_
_entity_poly.entity_id
_entity_poly.type
_entity_poly.pdbx_seq_one_letter_code
_entity_poly.pdbx_strand_id
1 'polypeptide(L)'
;EAAEESISESRGAYMPRVNFFATRQESNVGFDNRFLGDIDTTYVGVDVTIPIYAGGTNRARESEARAQRNIAENELRQTELDANASVRSAFLQQQSSKLLSEAAGRLVDSTRLFSEAAQQGFELGTVTNVDVLNALRDQFQAERNLQRARYEQINFLLLLKHEAGTLNAGDLIEVSNLMVSPDA
;
A
#
# COMPACT_ATOMS: atom_id res chain seq x y z
N GLU A 1 0.04 -17.47 -9.70
CA GLU A 1 0.69 -18.52 -8.90
C GLU A 1 -0.27 -19.24 -7.95
N ALA A 2 -0.63 -18.72 -6.76
CA ALA A 2 -1.49 -19.46 -5.82
C ALA A 2 -2.84 -19.92 -6.43
N ALA A 3 -3.50 -19.06 -7.21
CA ALA A 3 -4.76 -19.41 -7.88
C ALA A 3 -4.59 -20.43 -9.03
N GLU A 4 -3.40 -20.54 -9.62
CA GLU A 4 -3.11 -21.56 -10.64
C GLU A 4 -2.89 -22.92 -9.97
N GLU A 5 -2.26 -22.92 -8.80
CA GLU A 5 -2.09 -24.13 -7.98
C GLU A 5 -3.43 -24.69 -7.53
N SER A 6 -4.41 -23.84 -7.17
CA SER A 6 -5.78 -24.28 -6.83
C SER A 6 -6.52 -24.97 -8.00
N ILE A 7 -6.23 -24.57 -9.25
CA ILE A 7 -6.76 -25.28 -10.43
C ILE A 7 -6.07 -26.64 -10.58
N SER A 8 -4.75 -26.69 -10.37
CA SER A 8 -3.98 -27.93 -10.39
C SER A 8 -4.49 -28.92 -9.33
N GLU A 9 -4.71 -28.45 -8.10
CA GLU A 9 -5.31 -29.21 -7.00
C GLU A 9 -6.71 -29.73 -7.37
N SER A 10 -7.56 -28.87 -7.95
CA SER A 10 -8.89 -29.26 -8.42
C SER A 10 -8.84 -30.32 -9.51
N ARG A 11 -7.84 -30.29 -10.39
CA ARG A 11 -7.59 -31.35 -11.39
C ARG A 11 -7.08 -32.64 -10.74
N GLY A 12 -6.33 -32.55 -9.65
CA GLY A 12 -5.89 -33.67 -8.83
C GLY A 12 -7.07 -34.50 -8.26
N ALA A 13 -8.25 -33.88 -8.10
CA ALA A 13 -9.45 -34.59 -7.65
C ALA A 13 -9.98 -35.66 -8.64
N TYR A 14 -9.50 -35.67 -9.89
CA TYR A 14 -9.77 -36.72 -10.87
C TYR A 14 -8.74 -37.85 -10.87
N MET A 15 -7.63 -37.67 -10.16
CA MET A 15 -6.54 -38.64 -10.14
C MET A 15 -6.75 -39.71 -9.06
N PRO A 16 -6.21 -40.93 -9.27
CA PRO A 16 -6.12 -41.94 -8.22
C PRO A 16 -5.43 -41.39 -6.97
N ARG A 17 -6.02 -41.61 -5.81
CA ARG A 17 -5.37 -41.35 -4.52
C ARG A 17 -4.86 -42.66 -3.96
N VAL A 18 -3.56 -42.71 -3.71
CA VAL A 18 -2.88 -43.88 -3.12
C VAL A 18 -2.53 -43.53 -1.67
N ASN A 19 -3.07 -44.28 -0.73
CA ASN A 19 -2.82 -44.13 0.69
C ASN A 19 -2.14 -45.38 1.23
N PHE A 20 -1.02 -45.22 1.92
CA PHE A 20 -0.33 -46.31 2.60
C PHE A 20 -0.68 -46.25 4.08
N PHE A 21 -1.05 -47.38 4.68
CA PHE A 21 -1.33 -47.45 6.11
C PHE A 21 -0.70 -48.69 6.76
N ALA A 22 -0.22 -48.51 7.98
CA ALA A 22 0.31 -49.57 8.82
C ALA A 22 -0.24 -49.37 10.24
N THR A 23 -0.91 -50.39 10.75
CA THR A 23 -1.54 -50.36 12.07
C THR A 23 -1.12 -51.59 12.86
N ARG A 24 -0.63 -51.38 14.09
CA ARG A 24 -0.35 -52.45 15.05
C ARG A 24 -1.41 -52.38 16.14
N GLN A 25 -2.09 -53.48 16.38
CA GLN A 25 -3.11 -53.61 17.42
C GLN A 25 -2.65 -54.65 18.44
N GLU A 26 -2.50 -54.20 19.67
CA GLU A 26 -2.25 -55.05 20.83
C GLU A 26 -3.50 -55.03 21.71
N SER A 27 -3.99 -56.20 22.11
CA SER A 27 -5.16 -56.30 22.99
C SER A 27 -5.00 -57.42 24.02
N ASN A 28 -5.31 -57.10 25.27
CA ASN A 28 -5.21 -57.97 26.43
C ASN A 28 -6.57 -58.16 27.15
N VAL A 29 -7.67 -58.21 26.39
CA VAL A 29 -9.02 -58.34 26.95
C VAL A 29 -9.32 -59.77 27.37
N GLY A 30 -9.35 -60.01 28.68
CA GLY A 30 -9.96 -61.18 29.31
C GLY A 30 -11.29 -60.82 29.97
N PHE A 31 -12.32 -61.66 29.81
CA PHE A 31 -13.59 -61.53 30.54
C PHE A 31 -13.97 -62.89 31.12
N ASP A 32 -14.41 -62.91 32.39
CA ASP A 32 -14.89 -64.08 33.12
C ASP A 32 -13.89 -65.26 33.18
N ASN A 33 -12.71 -65.02 33.77
CA ASN A 33 -11.73 -66.04 34.13
C ASN A 33 -11.24 -66.96 32.99
N ARG A 34 -11.47 -66.58 31.72
CA ARG A 34 -10.93 -67.26 30.54
C ARG A 34 -9.72 -66.48 30.03
N PHE A 35 -8.58 -67.17 29.91
CA PHE A 35 -7.41 -66.65 29.23
C PHE A 35 -7.70 -66.58 27.72
N LEU A 36 -8.10 -65.40 27.24
CA LEU A 36 -8.05 -65.07 25.82
C LEU A 36 -6.62 -64.62 25.56
N GLY A 37 -5.89 -65.35 24.70
CA GLY A 37 -4.47 -65.11 24.46
C GLY A 37 -4.19 -63.69 23.96
N ASP A 38 -2.99 -63.19 24.24
CA ASP A 38 -2.54 -61.88 23.78
C ASP A 38 -2.67 -61.80 22.25
N ILE A 39 -3.42 -60.81 21.77
CA ILE A 39 -3.55 -60.54 20.34
C ILE A 39 -2.56 -59.42 20.01
N ASP A 40 -1.48 -59.78 19.31
CA ASP A 40 -0.55 -58.84 18.66
C ASP A 40 -0.67 -59.04 17.14
N THR A 41 -1.36 -58.11 16.48
CA THR A 41 -1.56 -58.16 15.04
C THR A 41 -1.07 -56.86 14.39
N THR A 42 -0.20 -57.01 13.40
CA THR A 42 0.25 -55.91 12.54
C THR A 42 -0.40 -56.03 11.17
N TYR A 43 -1.09 -54.97 10.75
CA TYR A 43 -1.69 -54.83 9.43
C TYR A 43 -0.90 -53.80 8.62
N VAL A 44 -0.52 -54.16 7.40
CA VAL A 44 0.08 -53.24 6.42
C VAL A 44 -0.73 -53.33 5.14
N GLY A 45 -1.12 -52.19 4.58
CA GLY A 45 -1.95 -52.13 3.39
C GLY A 45 -1.74 -50.86 2.58
N VAL A 46 -2.16 -50.93 1.32
CA VAL A 46 -2.25 -49.78 0.42
C VAL A 46 -3.70 -49.68 -0.02
N ASP A 47 -4.32 -48.53 0.23
CA ASP A 47 -5.64 -48.17 -0.29
C ASP A 47 -5.46 -47.34 -1.56
N VAL A 48 -6.12 -47.74 -2.65
CA VAL A 48 -6.14 -46.98 -3.91
C VAL A 48 -7.58 -46.60 -4.22
N THR A 49 -7.89 -45.32 -4.08
CA THR A 49 -9.22 -44.77 -4.35
C THR A 49 -9.22 -44.03 -5.68
N ILE A 50 -10.01 -44.51 -6.64
CA ILE A 50 -10.18 -43.88 -7.97
C ILE A 50 -11.63 -43.38 -8.12
N PRO A 51 -11.88 -42.07 -8.13
CA PRO A 51 -13.23 -41.54 -8.31
C PRO A 51 -13.65 -41.65 -9.79
N ILE A 52 -14.51 -42.64 -10.11
CA ILE A 52 -15.00 -42.84 -11.48
C ILE A 52 -16.07 -41.80 -11.85
N TYR A 53 -16.97 -41.48 -10.92
CA TYR A 53 -18.00 -40.47 -11.12
C TYR A 53 -18.39 -39.81 -9.80
N ALA A 54 -18.34 -38.47 -9.76
CA ALA A 54 -18.59 -37.68 -8.55
C ALA A 54 -19.84 -36.78 -8.69
N GLY A 55 -20.80 -37.12 -9.56
CA GLY A 55 -22.06 -36.37 -9.71
C GLY A 55 -21.90 -34.92 -10.18
N GLY A 56 -20.78 -34.59 -10.84
CA GLY A 56 -20.47 -33.23 -11.30
C GLY A 56 -19.75 -32.33 -10.28
N THR A 57 -19.57 -32.77 -9.03
CA THR A 57 -18.91 -31.96 -7.97
C THR A 57 -17.48 -31.55 -8.34
N ASN A 58 -16.66 -32.47 -8.86
CA ASN A 58 -15.30 -32.17 -9.31
C ASN A 58 -15.28 -31.11 -10.44
N ARG A 59 -16.27 -31.16 -11.35
CA ARG A 59 -16.39 -30.20 -12.46
C ARG A 59 -16.79 -28.81 -11.95
N ALA A 60 -17.71 -28.77 -10.99
CA ALA A 60 -18.11 -27.52 -10.34
C ALA A 60 -16.92 -26.88 -9.61
N ARG A 61 -16.14 -27.69 -8.86
CA ARG A 61 -14.90 -27.22 -8.18
C ARG A 61 -13.86 -26.69 -9.15
N GLU A 62 -13.62 -27.37 -10.27
CA GLU A 62 -12.69 -26.86 -11.29
C GLU A 62 -13.19 -25.53 -11.90
N SER A 63 -14.50 -25.42 -12.15
CA SER A 63 -15.11 -24.17 -12.63
C SER A 63 -14.98 -23.03 -11.61
N GLU A 64 -15.16 -23.32 -10.33
CA GLU A 64 -14.98 -22.37 -9.23
C GLU A 64 -13.51 -21.91 -9.15
N ALA A 65 -12.54 -22.83 -9.16
CA ALA A 65 -11.12 -22.50 -9.15
C ALA A 65 -10.71 -21.62 -10.34
N ARG A 66 -11.28 -21.86 -11.52
CA ARG A 66 -11.07 -21.00 -12.71
C ARG A 66 -11.66 -19.60 -12.53
N ALA A 67 -12.86 -19.50 -11.94
CA ALA A 67 -13.47 -18.21 -11.63
C ALA A 67 -12.64 -17.43 -10.61
N GLN A 68 -12.15 -18.10 -9.55
CA GLN A 68 -11.26 -17.50 -8.56
C GLN A 68 -9.94 -17.01 -9.19
N ARG A 69 -9.35 -17.77 -10.13
CA ARG A 69 -8.17 -17.30 -10.89
C ARG A 69 -8.48 -16.03 -11.67
N ASN A 70 -9.62 -15.99 -12.37
CA ASN A 70 -10.02 -14.79 -13.11
C ASN A 70 -10.26 -13.59 -12.18
N ILE A 71 -10.80 -13.81 -10.98
CA ILE A 71 -10.94 -12.75 -9.97
C ILE A 71 -9.56 -12.23 -9.57
N ALA A 72 -8.64 -13.12 -9.20
CA ALA A 72 -7.27 -12.75 -8.82
C ALA A 72 -6.52 -12.01 -9.95
N GLU A 73 -6.70 -12.42 -11.21
CA GLU A 73 -6.13 -11.71 -12.37
C GLU A 73 -6.69 -10.29 -12.52
N ASN A 74 -7.98 -10.09 -12.25
CA ASN A 74 -8.60 -8.77 -12.29
C ASN A 74 -8.19 -7.90 -11.10
N GLU A 75 -8.04 -8.48 -9.91
CA GLU A 75 -7.51 -7.79 -8.72
C GLU A 75 -6.06 -7.33 -8.94
N LEU A 76 -5.23 -8.17 -9.56
CA LEU A 76 -3.88 -7.77 -9.96
C LEU A 76 -3.92 -6.58 -10.93
N ARG A 77 -4.74 -6.66 -11.99
CA ARG A 77 -4.90 -5.56 -12.95
C ARG A 77 -5.41 -4.28 -12.28
N GLN A 78 -6.36 -4.40 -11.35
CA GLN A 78 -6.86 -3.26 -10.59
C GLN A 78 -5.76 -2.62 -9.75
N THR A 79 -4.95 -3.44 -9.06
CA THR A 79 -3.80 -2.98 -8.27
C THR A 79 -2.78 -2.26 -9.14
N GLU A 80 -2.49 -2.78 -10.34
CA GLU A 80 -1.60 -2.12 -11.31
C GLU A 80 -2.15 -0.77 -11.78
N LEU A 81 -3.44 -0.69 -12.08
CA LEU A 81 -4.09 0.55 -12.50
C LEU A 81 -4.11 1.59 -11.37
N ASP A 82 -4.41 1.16 -10.14
CA ASP A 82 -4.42 2.02 -8.97
C ASP A 82 -3.01 2.55 -8.66
N ALA A 83 -1.98 1.70 -8.73
CA ALA A 83 -0.59 2.12 -8.57
C ALA A 83 -0.18 3.17 -9.63
N ASN A 84 -0.52 2.93 -10.89
CA ASN A 84 -0.26 3.89 -11.97
C ASN A 84 -1.00 5.23 -11.76
N ALA A 85 -2.26 5.17 -11.33
CA ALA A 85 -3.06 6.36 -11.04
C ALA A 85 -2.47 7.16 -9.87
N SER A 86 -2.07 6.49 -8.78
CA SER A 86 -1.44 7.11 -7.62
C SER A 86 -0.12 7.79 -7.96
N VAL A 87 0.77 7.11 -8.70
CA VAL A 87 2.04 7.71 -9.16
C VAL A 87 1.79 8.94 -10.04
N ARG A 88 0.84 8.84 -10.98
CA ARG A 88 0.50 9.96 -11.87
C ARG A 88 -0.09 11.15 -11.11
N SER A 89 -0.96 10.88 -10.14
CA SER A 89 -1.53 11.90 -9.26
C SER A 89 -0.44 12.60 -8.44
N ALA A 90 0.44 11.83 -7.79
CA ALA A 90 1.56 12.36 -7.02
C ALA A 90 2.50 13.22 -7.88
N PHE A 91 2.77 12.80 -9.13
CA PHE A 91 3.59 13.59 -10.07
C PHE A 91 2.95 14.93 -10.42
N LEU A 92 1.66 14.94 -10.73
CA LEU A 92 0.93 16.18 -11.03
C LEU A 92 0.86 17.11 -9.81
N GLN A 93 0.68 16.54 -8.62
CA GLN A 93 0.65 17.29 -7.37
C GLN A 93 2.03 17.92 -7.07
N GLN A 94 3.12 17.18 -7.29
CA GLN A 94 4.49 17.69 -7.16
C GLN A 94 4.75 18.83 -8.16
N GLN A 95 4.35 18.66 -9.43
CA GLN A 95 4.49 19.70 -10.44
C GLN A 95 3.70 20.96 -10.09
N SER A 96 2.46 20.80 -9.64
CA SER A 96 1.59 21.91 -9.19
C SER A 96 2.22 22.65 -8.00
N SER A 97 2.71 21.91 -7.00
CA SER A 97 3.33 22.50 -5.80
C SER A 97 4.58 23.33 -6.12
N LYS A 98 5.38 22.90 -7.11
CA LYS A 98 6.51 23.68 -7.60
C LYS A 98 6.06 25.02 -8.19
N LEU A 99 5.04 25.02 -9.04
CA LEU A 99 4.49 26.24 -9.62
C LEU A 99 3.88 27.18 -8.56
N LEU A 100 3.20 26.62 -7.55
CA LEU A 100 2.66 27.39 -6.44
C LEU A 100 3.76 28.02 -5.58
N SER A 101 4.85 27.31 -5.33
CA SER A 101 6.04 27.81 -4.64
C SER A 101 6.67 29.00 -5.40
N GLU A 102 6.83 28.87 -6.73
CA GLU A 102 7.33 29.94 -7.59
C GLU A 102 6.40 31.17 -7.60
N ALA A 103 5.08 30.94 -7.69
CA ALA A 103 4.08 32.01 -7.66
C ALA A 103 4.05 32.73 -6.29
N ALA A 104 4.14 31.98 -5.18
CA ALA A 104 4.24 32.54 -3.84
C ALA A 104 5.51 33.40 -3.69
N GLY A 105 6.62 33.01 -4.30
CA GLY A 105 7.85 33.81 -4.35
C GLY A 105 7.62 35.16 -5.02
N ARG A 106 6.97 35.17 -6.18
CA ARG A 106 6.61 36.42 -6.89
C ARG A 106 5.65 37.30 -6.08
N LEU A 107 4.72 36.69 -5.35
CA LEU A 107 3.79 37.42 -4.47
C LEU A 107 4.53 38.11 -3.33
N VAL A 108 5.53 37.46 -2.72
CA VAL A 108 6.40 38.08 -1.71
C VAL A 108 7.13 39.28 -2.28
N ASP A 109 7.74 39.16 -3.46
CA ASP A 109 8.41 40.30 -4.10
C ASP A 109 7.44 41.46 -4.39
N SER A 110 6.24 41.16 -4.88
CA SER A 110 5.23 42.18 -5.17
C SER A 110 4.72 42.88 -3.90
N THR A 111 4.46 42.12 -2.83
CA THR A 111 3.94 42.67 -1.57
C THR A 111 5.02 43.44 -0.80
N ARG A 112 6.29 43.04 -0.92
CA ARG A 112 7.44 43.80 -0.43
C ARG A 112 7.58 45.15 -1.13
N LEU A 113 7.54 45.18 -2.46
CA LEU A 113 7.58 46.45 -3.20
C LEU A 113 6.40 47.36 -2.83
N PHE A 114 5.22 46.77 -2.60
CA PHE A 114 4.05 47.52 -2.17
C PHE A 114 4.18 48.09 -0.75
N SER A 115 4.74 47.32 0.20
CA SER A 115 4.97 47.80 1.56
C SER A 115 6.03 48.90 1.61
N GLU A 116 7.09 48.79 0.81
CA GLU A 116 8.10 49.85 0.62
C GLU A 116 7.48 51.14 0.06
N ALA A 117 6.63 51.02 -0.98
CA ALA A 117 5.91 52.17 -1.55
C ALA A 117 4.92 52.81 -0.55
N ALA A 118 4.22 51.99 0.25
CA ALA A 118 3.31 52.50 1.28
C ALA A 118 4.07 53.25 2.38
N GLN A 119 5.24 52.76 2.81
CA GLN A 119 6.11 53.46 3.76
C GLN A 119 6.55 54.82 3.22
N GLN A 120 7.03 54.86 1.97
CA GLN A 120 7.44 56.12 1.34
C GLN A 120 6.26 57.08 1.16
N GLY A 121 5.08 56.57 0.78
CA GLY A 121 3.87 57.38 0.69
C GLY A 121 3.44 57.95 2.05
N PHE A 122 3.70 57.24 3.15
CA PHE A 122 3.40 57.74 4.50
C PHE A 122 4.36 58.86 4.90
N GLU A 123 5.66 58.73 4.57
CA GLU A 123 6.65 59.80 4.75
C GLU A 123 6.29 61.08 3.97
N LEU A 124 5.71 60.92 2.78
CA LEU A 124 5.23 62.01 1.94
C LEU A 124 3.81 62.51 2.30
N GLY A 125 3.15 61.88 3.28
CA GLY A 125 1.79 62.21 3.72
C GLY A 125 0.68 61.87 2.73
N THR A 126 0.95 61.03 1.71
CA THR A 126 -0.03 60.61 0.69
C THR A 126 -0.84 59.37 1.07
N VAL A 127 -0.36 58.58 2.03
CA VAL A 127 -1.10 57.44 2.61
C VAL A 127 -1.10 57.50 4.14
N THR A 128 -1.97 56.74 4.79
CA THR A 128 -2.12 56.73 6.25
C THR A 128 -1.29 55.63 6.91
N ASN A 129 -1.07 55.73 8.23
CA ASN A 129 -0.41 54.68 9.00
C ASN A 129 -1.15 53.32 8.92
N VAL A 130 -2.48 53.35 8.80
CA VAL A 130 -3.28 52.12 8.65
C VAL A 130 -2.96 51.42 7.32
N ASP A 131 -2.70 52.18 6.25
CA ASP A 131 -2.32 51.64 4.94
C ASP A 131 -0.95 50.95 5.00
N VAL A 132 0.01 51.54 5.73
CA VAL A 132 1.33 50.94 5.97
C VAL A 132 1.21 49.63 6.76
N LEU A 133 0.42 49.63 7.84
CA LEU A 133 0.21 48.43 8.66
C LEU A 133 -0.47 47.31 7.87
N ASN A 134 -1.43 47.64 7.01
CA ASN A 134 -2.07 46.68 6.12
C ASN A 134 -1.07 46.11 5.09
N ALA A 135 -0.26 46.96 4.47
CA ALA A 135 0.75 46.52 3.50
C ALA A 135 1.80 45.60 4.14
N LEU A 136 2.28 45.93 5.35
CA LEU A 136 3.18 45.08 6.13
C LEU A 136 2.53 43.74 6.50
N ARG A 137 1.27 43.75 6.96
CA ARG A 137 0.52 42.53 7.26
C ARG A 137 0.45 41.61 6.03
N ASP A 138 0.16 42.18 4.87
CA ASP A 138 0.01 41.42 3.62
C ASP A 138 1.36 40.87 3.14
N GLN A 139 2.47 41.61 3.30
CA GLN A 139 3.83 41.11 3.08
C GLN A 139 4.14 39.89 3.97
N PHE A 140 3.97 40.02 5.29
CA PHE A 140 4.23 38.90 6.21
C PHE A 140 3.32 37.70 5.94
N GLN A 141 2.08 37.93 5.50
CA GLN A 141 1.19 36.86 5.09
C GLN A 141 1.70 36.15 3.83
N ALA A 142 2.19 36.88 2.82
CA ALA A 142 2.81 36.31 1.63
C ALA A 142 4.07 35.49 1.99
N GLU A 143 4.92 36.00 2.88
CA GLU A 143 6.13 35.29 3.34
C GLU A 143 5.79 33.96 4.03
N ARG A 144 4.80 33.95 4.93
CA ARG A 144 4.33 32.70 5.55
C ARG A 144 3.76 31.72 4.52
N ASN A 145 3.02 32.21 3.54
CA ASN A 145 2.45 31.37 2.49
C ASN A 145 3.55 30.75 1.62
N LEU A 146 4.63 31.48 1.32
CA LEU A 146 5.81 30.94 0.63
C LEU A 146 6.47 29.81 1.44
N GLN A 147 6.65 29.97 2.75
CA GLN A 147 7.24 28.90 3.57
C GLN A 147 6.35 27.65 3.59
N ARG A 148 5.02 27.83 3.67
CA ARG A 148 4.06 26.72 3.56
C ARG A 148 4.17 26.02 2.20
N ALA A 149 4.20 26.78 1.10
CA ALA A 149 4.30 26.22 -0.25
C ALA A 149 5.60 25.43 -0.45
N ARG A 150 6.73 25.91 0.10
CA ARG A 150 8.01 25.18 0.10
C ARG A 150 7.93 23.85 0.85
N TYR A 151 7.31 23.85 2.03
CA TYR A 151 7.11 22.63 2.80
C TYR A 151 6.21 21.62 2.08
N GLU A 152 5.10 22.09 1.51
CA GLU A 152 4.20 21.26 0.69
C GLU A 152 4.92 20.67 -0.53
N GLN A 153 5.77 21.46 -1.20
CA GLN A 153 6.57 20.98 -2.32
C GLN A 153 7.49 19.81 -1.93
N ILE A 154 8.12 19.87 -0.76
CA ILE A 154 8.95 18.77 -0.23
C ILE A 154 8.09 17.54 0.06
N ASN A 155 6.93 17.71 0.70
CA ASN A 155 6.03 16.60 0.99
C ASN A 155 5.53 15.90 -0.29
N PHE A 156 5.17 16.65 -1.32
CA PHE A 156 4.73 16.06 -2.58
C PHE A 156 5.86 15.39 -3.36
N LEU A 157 7.10 15.86 -3.20
CA LEU A 157 8.27 15.15 -3.71
C LEU A 157 8.46 13.80 -3.01
N LEU A 158 8.35 13.76 -1.68
CA LEU A 158 8.45 12.52 -0.90
C LEU A 158 7.30 11.57 -1.21
N LEU A 159 6.08 12.09 -1.35
CA LEU A 159 4.91 11.32 -1.76
C LEU A 159 5.11 10.68 -3.14
N LEU A 160 5.66 11.43 -4.10
CA LEU A 160 6.00 10.87 -5.41
C LEU A 160 7.02 9.74 -5.31
N LYS A 161 8.08 9.90 -4.50
CA LYS A 161 9.07 8.83 -4.28
C LYS A 161 8.45 7.61 -3.59
N HIS A 162 7.50 7.82 -2.67
CA HIS A 162 6.76 6.77 -1.98
C HIS A 162 5.90 5.97 -2.97
N GLU A 163 5.03 6.63 -3.74
CA GLU A 163 4.18 5.97 -4.72
C GLU A 163 5.00 5.28 -5.83
N ALA A 164 6.16 5.85 -6.19
CA ALA A 164 7.08 5.24 -7.14
C ALA A 164 7.90 4.08 -6.55
N GLY A 165 7.80 3.80 -5.25
CA GLY A 165 8.56 2.74 -4.57
C GLY A 165 10.06 2.98 -4.48
N THR A 166 10.51 4.23 -4.64
CA THR A 166 11.94 4.62 -4.64
C THR A 166 12.37 5.37 -3.38
N LEU A 167 11.42 5.65 -2.47
CA LEU A 167 11.68 6.33 -1.21
C LEU A 167 12.62 5.51 -0.33
N ASN A 168 13.73 6.12 0.06
CA ASN A 168 14.74 5.51 0.92
C ASN A 168 15.14 6.43 2.09
N ALA A 169 15.90 5.89 3.04
CA ALA A 169 16.37 6.66 4.20
C ALA A 169 17.28 7.84 3.83
N GLY A 170 18.02 7.75 2.72
CA GLY A 170 18.85 8.84 2.21
C GLY A 170 18.03 10.06 1.78
N ASP A 171 16.86 9.85 1.19
CA ASP A 171 15.94 10.92 0.81
C ASP A 171 15.44 11.71 2.05
N LEU A 172 15.21 11.01 3.16
CA LEU A 172 14.78 11.63 4.41
C LEU A 172 15.92 12.46 5.04
N ILE A 173 17.16 11.99 4.94
CA ILE A 173 18.33 12.73 5.41
C ILE A 173 18.55 13.98 4.55
N GLU A 174 18.39 13.88 3.23
CA GLU A 174 18.48 15.03 2.33
C GLU A 174 17.45 16.11 2.70
N VAL A 175 16.20 15.71 2.93
CA VAL A 175 15.15 16.62 3.41
C VAL A 175 15.47 17.20 4.78
N SER A 176 15.99 16.40 5.71
CA SER A 176 16.40 16.88 7.03
C SER A 176 17.51 17.93 6.93
N ASN A 177 18.43 17.83 5.96
CA ASN A 177 19.48 18.82 5.74
C ASN A 177 18.96 20.10 5.08
N LEU A 178 17.87 20.00 4.31
CA LEU A 178 17.18 21.16 3.72
C LEU A 178 16.34 21.93 4.75
N MET A 179 16.00 21.32 5.88
CA MET A 179 15.23 21.94 6.95
C MET A 179 16.16 22.56 8.00
N VAL A 180 15.90 23.83 8.34
CA VAL A 180 16.57 24.47 9.47
C VAL A 180 15.87 24.03 10.77
N SER A 181 16.65 23.72 11.81
CA SER A 181 16.08 23.44 13.14
C SER A 181 15.29 24.66 13.63
N PRO A 182 14.15 24.47 14.31
CA PRO A 182 13.46 25.58 14.94
C PRO A 182 14.40 26.25 15.95
N ASP A 183 14.59 27.56 15.84
CA ASP A 183 15.32 28.33 16.84
C ASP A 183 14.66 28.13 18.21
N ALA A 184 15.47 27.74 19.20
CA ALA A 184 15.04 27.41 20.56
C ALA A 184 14.60 28.65 21.36
#